data_AF-A0AAW1VGQ8-F1
#
_entry.id   AF-A0AAW1VGQ8-F1
#
_cell.length_a   1.000
_cell.length_b   1.000
_cell.length_c   1.000
_cell.angle_alpha   90.00
_cell.angle_beta   90.00
_cell.angle_gamma   90.00
#
_symmetry.space_group_name_H-M   'P 1'
#
loop_
_entity.id
_entity.type
_entity.pdbx_description
1 polymer ?
#
loop_
_entity_poly.entity_id
_entity_poly.type
_entity_poly.pdbx_seq_one_letter_code
_entity_poly.pdbx_strand_id
1 'polypeptide(L)'
;MSKTTALLRYYWPHMVKDISKYVEECLQCQKYKVVQTKTPRTMQPNPVRQPWESLVTEVVRKRQMPEMEAFTETEMQAFLVKFFVRIEENRRQIRLEDEKRREQEKLWREPEKMEKGK
;
A
#
# COMPACT_ATOMS: atom_id res chain seq x y z
N MET A 1 25.04 2.65 31.00
CA MET A 1 26.25 3.38 30.61
C MET A 1 25.94 4.87 30.61
N SER A 2 26.55 5.62 31.52
CA SER A 2 26.25 7.02 31.84
C SER A 2 26.69 7.97 30.70
N LYS A 3 25.79 8.84 30.24
CA LYS A 3 26.04 9.79 29.14
C LYS A 3 26.76 11.09 29.56
N THR A 4 27.29 11.18 30.78
CA THR A 4 27.60 12.49 31.39
C THR A 4 28.86 12.47 32.26
N THR A 5 30.05 12.23 31.68
CA THR A 5 31.32 12.34 32.44
C THR A 5 32.33 13.33 31.86
N ALA A 6 32.18 13.76 30.60
CA ALA A 6 33.08 14.77 30.01
C ALA A 6 32.87 16.19 30.56
N LEU A 7 31.65 16.51 30.99
CA LEU A 7 31.27 17.83 31.54
C LEU A 7 31.95 18.18 32.88
N LEU A 8 32.61 17.23 33.54
CA LEU A 8 33.06 17.38 34.93
C LEU A 8 34.49 17.94 35.08
N ARG A 9 35.26 18.12 34.00
CA ARG A 9 36.68 18.54 34.10
C ARG A 9 37.08 19.75 33.29
N TYR A 10 36.33 20.12 32.25
CA TYR A 10 36.66 21.24 31.38
C TYR A 10 35.38 21.97 30.97
N TYR A 11 35.46 23.30 30.89
CA TYR A 11 34.37 24.16 30.47
C TYR A 11 34.92 25.27 29.56
N TRP A 12 34.21 25.58 28.48
CA TRP A 12 34.48 26.73 27.62
C TRP A 12 33.18 27.27 27.01
N PRO A 13 33.16 28.53 26.53
CA PRO A 13 31.99 29.11 25.87
C PRO A 13 31.56 28.28 24.65
N HIS A 14 30.27 28.02 24.51
CA HIS A 14 29.70 27.23 23.41
C HIS A 14 30.14 25.75 23.32
N MET A 15 30.73 25.16 24.36
CA MET A 15 31.16 23.76 24.41
C MET A 15 30.15 22.76 23.84
N VAL A 16 28.88 22.88 24.19
CA VAL A 16 27.83 21.97 23.69
C VAL A 16 27.72 22.04 22.16
N LYS A 17 27.84 23.24 21.58
CA LYS A 17 27.77 23.46 20.13
C LYS A 17 28.96 22.82 19.42
N ASP A 18 30.16 22.96 19.99
CA ASP A 18 31.38 22.37 19.41
C ASP A 18 31.34 20.84 19.47
N ILE A 19 30.89 20.27 20.59
CA ILE A 19 30.68 18.83 20.74
C ILE A 19 29.63 18.33 19.73
N SER A 20 28.51 19.05 19.59
CA SER A 20 27.48 18.71 18.59
C SER A 20 28.05 18.69 17.17
N LYS A 21 28.80 19.73 16.79
CA LYS A 21 29.44 19.81 15.47
C LYS A 21 30.40 18.63 15.22
N TYR A 22 31.23 18.29 16.20
CA TYR A 22 32.12 17.13 16.11
C TYR A 22 31.35 15.83 15.90
N VAL A 23 30.26 15.61 16.64
CA VAL A 23 29.44 14.41 16.52
C VAL A 23 28.72 14.34 15.16
N GLU A 24 28.33 15.48 14.59
CA GLU A 24 27.73 15.59 13.26
C GLU A 24 28.72 15.21 12.15
N GLU A 25 29.98 15.64 12.25
CA GLU A 25 31.02 15.40 11.24
C GLU A 25 31.75 14.04 11.42
N CYS A 26 31.69 13.44 12.61
CA CYS A 26 32.40 12.19 12.90
C CYS A 26 31.73 10.97 12.23
N LEU A 27 32.41 10.39 11.23
CA LEU A 27 31.94 9.20 10.48
C LEU A 27 31.64 8.00 11.38
N GLN A 28 32.46 7.77 12.40
CA GLN A 28 32.26 6.67 13.35
C GLN A 28 30.95 6.89 14.12
N CYS A 29 30.73 8.10 14.64
CA CYS A 29 29.50 8.44 15.35
C CYS A 29 28.27 8.30 14.44
N GLN A 30 28.32 8.83 13.21
CA GLN A 30 27.21 8.74 12.27
C GLN A 30 26.91 7.30 11.84
N LYS A 31 27.94 6.44 11.71
CA LYS A 31 27.78 5.04 11.30
C LYS A 31 27.15 4.15 12.37
N TYR A 32 27.53 4.32 13.63
CA TYR A 32 27.10 3.43 14.72
C TYR A 32 25.95 3.98 15.54
N LYS A 33 25.68 5.30 15.47
CA LYS A 33 24.54 5.89 16.19
C LYS A 33 23.26 5.54 15.45
N VAL A 34 22.34 4.88 16.16
CA VAL A 34 21.00 4.60 15.64
C VAL A 34 20.31 5.93 15.32
N VAL A 35 19.82 6.05 14.09
CA VAL A 35 19.04 7.21 13.64
C VAL A 35 17.81 7.34 14.55
N GLN A 36 17.67 8.47 15.24
CA GLN A 36 16.54 8.73 16.15
C GLN A 36 15.42 9.53 15.48
N THR A 37 15.44 9.67 14.16
CA THR A 37 14.35 10.33 13.43
C THR A 37 13.09 9.48 13.50
N LYS A 38 11.94 10.13 13.59
CA LYS A 38 10.65 9.46 13.47
C LYS A 38 10.62 8.67 12.16
N THR A 39 10.10 7.44 12.21
CA THR A 39 9.86 6.66 11.01
C THR A 39 9.04 7.51 10.04
N PRO A 40 9.45 7.63 8.76
CA PRO A 40 8.64 8.28 7.75
C PRO A 40 7.22 7.71 7.76
N ARG A 41 6.23 8.56 7.49
CA ARG A 41 4.84 8.12 7.47
C ARG A 41 4.65 7.01 6.45
N THR A 42 3.82 6.04 6.77
CA THR A 42 3.44 4.96 5.83
C THR A 42 2.90 5.57 4.54
N MET A 43 3.53 5.19 3.42
CA MET A 43 3.06 5.55 2.09
C MET A 43 1.68 4.92 1.86
N GLN A 44 0.69 5.75 1.54
CA GLN A 44 -0.64 5.26 1.20
C GLN A 44 -0.61 4.77 -0.25
N PRO A 45 -1.18 3.59 -0.55
CA PRO A 45 -1.29 3.13 -1.93
C PRO A 45 -2.20 4.06 -2.73
N ASN A 46 -1.91 4.20 -4.02
CA ASN A 46 -2.83 4.89 -4.93
C ASN A 46 -4.13 4.09 -5.08
N PRO A 47 -5.29 4.76 -5.18
CA PRO A 47 -6.55 4.08 -5.39
C PRO A 47 -6.54 3.37 -6.75
N VAL A 48 -6.79 2.07 -6.76
CA VAL A 48 -7.05 1.27 -7.96
C VAL A 48 -8.50 1.50 -8.37
N ARG A 49 -8.72 2.09 -9.55
CA ARG A 49 -10.01 2.53 -10.09
C ARG A 49 -10.63 1.49 -11.02
N GLN A 50 -9.83 0.66 -11.67
CA GLN A 50 -10.31 -0.34 -12.63
C GLN A 50 -9.72 -1.72 -12.36
N PRO A 51 -10.45 -2.80 -12.71
CA PRO A 51 -9.87 -4.14 -12.69
C PRO A 51 -8.57 -4.16 -13.51
N TRP A 52 -7.52 -4.78 -12.95
CA TRP A 52 -6.21 -4.95 -13.60
C TRP A 52 -5.35 -3.69 -13.76
N GLU A 53 -5.71 -2.56 -13.17
CA GLU A 53 -4.92 -1.31 -13.25
C GLU A 53 -3.57 -1.40 -12.50
N SER A 54 -3.46 -2.25 -11.49
CA SER A 54 -2.21 -2.53 -10.79
C SER A 54 -2.08 -4.01 -10.49
N LEU A 55 -0.89 -4.56 -10.76
CA LEU A 55 -0.53 -5.94 -10.49
C LEU A 55 0.81 -5.96 -9.76
N VAL A 56 0.82 -6.56 -8.57
CA VAL A 56 2.03 -6.77 -7.77
C VAL A 56 2.28 -8.27 -7.72
N THR A 57 3.48 -8.68 -8.11
CA THR A 57 3.94 -10.08 -8.02
C THR A 57 5.15 -10.15 -7.12
N GLU A 58 5.18 -11.16 -6.26
CA GLU A 58 6.33 -11.46 -5.41
C GLU A 58 6.73 -12.93 -5.53
N VAL A 59 8.01 -13.21 -5.33
CA VAL A 59 8.53 -14.58 -5.33
C VAL A 59 8.55 -15.09 -3.89
N VAL A 60 7.64 -16.00 -3.58
CA VAL A 60 7.64 -16.68 -2.28
C VAL A 60 8.61 -17.85 -2.32
N ARG A 61 9.55 -17.90 -1.36
CA ARG A 61 10.48 -19.02 -1.24
C ARG A 61 9.77 -20.22 -0.60
N LYS A 62 10.10 -21.43 -1.08
CA LYS A 62 9.50 -22.73 -0.69
C LYS A 62 9.41 -23.03 0.82
N ARG A 63 10.14 -22.30 1.69
CA ARG A 63 10.24 -22.60 3.13
C ARG A 63 9.02 -22.19 3.97
N GLN A 64 8.10 -21.39 3.43
CA GLN A 64 6.91 -20.91 4.13
C GLN A 64 5.58 -21.36 3.52
N MET A 65 5.63 -22.10 2.41
CA MET A 65 4.41 -22.77 1.97
C MET A 65 4.21 -23.99 2.86
N PRO A 66 3.02 -24.21 3.47
CA PRO A 66 2.66 -25.57 3.85
C PRO A 66 2.88 -26.42 2.61
N GLU A 67 3.33 -27.66 2.77
CA GLU A 67 3.55 -28.60 1.67
C GLU A 67 2.27 -28.67 0.82
N MET A 68 2.20 -27.81 -0.18
CA MET A 68 1.20 -27.87 -1.23
C MET A 68 1.69 -29.06 -2.03
N GLU A 69 1.23 -30.25 -1.64
CA GLU A 69 1.21 -31.39 -2.54
C GLU A 69 0.82 -30.83 -3.90
N ALA A 70 1.72 -30.97 -4.88
CA ALA A 70 1.60 -30.29 -6.15
C ALA A 70 0.15 -30.43 -6.63
N PHE A 71 -0.55 -29.29 -6.79
CA PHE A 71 -1.94 -29.27 -7.21
C PHE A 71 -2.07 -30.23 -8.39
N THR A 72 -2.79 -31.32 -8.19
CA THR A 72 -2.99 -32.30 -9.25
C THR A 72 -3.66 -31.61 -10.42
N GLU A 73 -3.47 -32.11 -11.64
CA GLU A 73 -4.11 -31.52 -12.83
C GLU A 73 -5.62 -31.35 -12.61
N THR A 74 -6.26 -32.31 -11.93
CA THR A 74 -7.67 -32.26 -11.54
C THR A 74 -8.01 -31.12 -10.59
N GLU A 75 -7.15 -30.80 -9.62
CA GLU A 75 -7.38 -29.69 -8.70
C GLU A 75 -7.16 -28.34 -9.38
N MET A 76 -6.17 -28.24 -10.29
CA MET A 76 -5.98 -27.05 -11.12
C MET A 76 -7.18 -26.83 -12.05
N GLN A 77 -7.67 -27.89 -12.70
CA GLN A 77 -8.86 -27.85 -13.55
C GLN A 77 -10.09 -27.43 -12.74
N ALA A 78 -10.29 -27.99 -11.55
CA ALA A 78 -11.40 -27.61 -10.67
C ALA A 78 -11.32 -26.15 -10.21
N PHE A 79 -10.11 -25.66 -9.89
CA PHE A 79 -9.88 -24.25 -9.56
C PHE A 79 -10.18 -23.34 -10.75
N LEU A 80 -9.68 -23.67 -11.95
CA LEU A 80 -9.91 -22.89 -13.15
C LEU A 80 -11.40 -22.86 -13.51
N VAL A 81 -12.13 -23.97 -13.42
CA VAL A 81 -13.58 -24.00 -13.62
C VAL A 81 -14.29 -23.06 -12.64
N LYS A 82 -13.98 -23.14 -11.34
CA LYS A 82 -14.57 -22.25 -10.32
C LYS A 82 -14.23 -20.78 -10.60
N PHE A 83 -12.99 -20.50 -11.00
CA PHE A 83 -12.53 -19.17 -11.34
C PHE A 83 -13.25 -18.61 -12.57
N PHE A 84 -13.40 -19.39 -13.64
CA PHE A 84 -14.11 -18.98 -14.85
C PHE A 84 -15.61 -18.76 -14.60
N VAL A 85 -16.26 -19.65 -13.84
CA VAL A 85 -17.66 -19.46 -13.42
C VAL A 85 -17.81 -18.14 -12.66
N ARG A 86 -16.91 -17.88 -11.70
CA ARG A 86 -16.92 -16.63 -10.94
C ARG A 86 -16.70 -15.40 -11.82
N ILE A 87 -15.82 -15.48 -12.83
CA ILE A 87 -15.61 -14.40 -13.80
C ILE A 87 -16.88 -14.15 -14.61
N GLU A 88 -17.56 -15.19 -15.08
CA GLU A 88 -18.78 -15.04 -15.85
C GLU A 88 -19.92 -14.46 -15.02
N GLU A 89 -20.08 -14.90 -13.78
CA GLU A 89 -21.04 -14.33 -12.83
C GLU A 89 -20.77 -12.85 -12.59
N ASN A 90 -19.51 -12.48 -12.35
CA ASN A 90 -19.12 -11.08 -12.17
C ASN A 90 -19.43 -10.24 -13.42
N ARG A 91 -19.17 -10.77 -14.62
CA ARG A 91 -19.53 -10.12 -15.89
C ARG A 91 -21.05 -9.96 -16.06
N ARG A 92 -21.86 -10.91 -15.58
CA ARG A 92 -23.33 -10.78 -15.58
C ARG A 92 -23.80 -9.69 -14.64
N GLN A 93 -23.23 -9.60 -13.44
CA GLN A 93 -23.56 -8.55 -12.47
C GLN A 93 -23.24 -7.17 -13.02
N ILE A 94 -22.06 -6.98 -13.61
CA ILE A 94 -21.66 -5.70 -14.25
C ILE A 94 -22.67 -5.30 -15.33
N ARG A 95 -23.11 -6.24 -16.19
CA ARG A 95 -24.11 -5.95 -17.23
C ARG A 95 -25.45 -5.47 -16.65
N LEU A 96 -25.92 -6.14 -15.59
CA LEU A 96 -27.17 -5.77 -14.92
C LEU A 96 -27.06 -4.41 -14.23
N GLU A 97 -25.91 -4.11 -13.61
CA GLU A 97 -25.64 -2.79 -13.02
C GLU A 97 -25.58 -1.68 -14.08
N ASP A 98 -24.99 -1.96 -15.24
CA ASP A 98 -24.96 -1.02 -16.38
C ASP A 98 -26.35 -0.79 -16.97
N GLU A 99 -27.21 -1.80 -17.03
CA GLU A 99 -28.62 -1.66 -17.43
C GLU A 99 -29.40 -0.82 -16.43
N LYS A 100 -29.32 -1.13 -15.13
CA LYS A 100 -29.95 -0.35 -14.07
C LYS A 100 -29.49 1.11 -14.08
N ARG A 101 -28.20 1.37 -14.28
CA ARG A 101 -27.65 2.72 -14.39
C ARG A 101 -28.25 3.46 -15.58
N ARG A 102 -28.39 2.81 -16.74
CA ARG A 102 -29.01 3.40 -17.93
C ARG A 102 -30.50 3.69 -17.75
N GLU A 103 -31.24 2.81 -17.07
CA GLU A 103 -32.64 3.04 -16.73
C GLU A 103 -32.79 4.19 -15.74
N GLN A 104 -31.98 4.22 -14.70
CA GLN A 104 -31.94 5.31 -13.71
C GLN A 104 -31.61 6.65 -14.36
N GLU A 105 -30.66 6.67 -15.31
CA GLU A 105 -30.31 7.87 -16.07
C GLU A 105 -31.46 8.35 -16.99
N LYS A 106 -32.21 7.44 -17.61
CA LYS A 106 -33.42 7.79 -18.39
C LYS A 106 -34.47 8.43 -17.49
N LEU A 107 -34.75 7.82 -16.34
CA LEU A 107 -35.70 8.34 -15.35
C LEU A 107 -35.28 9.74 -14.85
N TRP A 108 -33.98 9.96 -14.63
CA TRP A 108 -33.47 11.27 -14.21
C TRP A 108 -33.53 12.34 -15.31
N ARG A 109 -33.47 11.96 -16.60
CA ARG A 109 -33.60 12.90 -17.74
C ARG A 109 -35.05 13.24 -18.11
N GLU A 110 -36.03 12.46 -17.69
CA GLU A 110 -37.46 12.72 -17.93
C GLU A 110 -38.00 14.02 -17.30
N PRO A 111 -37.65 14.41 -16.05
CA PRO A 111 -38.12 15.68 -15.50
C PRO A 111 -37.65 16.92 -16.29
N GLU A 112 -36.46 16.89 -16.90
CA GLU A 112 -35.95 18.01 -17.73
C GLU A 112 -36.73 18.18 -19.06
N LYS A 113 -37.35 17.11 -19.57
CA LYS A 113 -38.17 17.16 -20.79
C LYS A 113 -39.56 17.74 -20.54
N MET A 114 -40.05 17.67 -19.30
CA MET A 114 -41.35 18.24 -18.91
C MET A 114 -41.28 19.77 -18.70
N GLU A 115 -40.11 20.32 -18.31
CA GLU A 115 -39.93 21.78 -18.17
C GLU A 115 -39.68 22.51 -19.49
N LYS A 116 -39.15 21.84 -20.52
CA LYS A 116 -38.85 22.46 -21.84
C LYS A 116 -39.99 22.35 -22.86
N GLY A 117 -41.16 21.85 -22.44
CA GLY A 117 -42.34 21.63 -23.29
C GLY A 117 -43.53 22.56 -23.01
N LYS A 118 -43.31 23.72 -22.40
CA LYS A 118 -44.31 24.79 -22.25
C LYS A 118 -43.91 26.03 -23.03
#